data_AF-A0AA38REY2-F1
#
_entry.id   AF-A0AA38REY2-F1
#
_cell.length_a   1.000
_cell.length_b   1.000
_cell.length_c   1.000
_cell.angle_alpha   90.00
_cell.angle_beta   90.00
_cell.angle_gamma   90.00
#
_symmetry.space_group_name_H-M   'P 1'
#
loop_
_entity.id
_entity.type
_entity.pdbx_description
1 polymer ?
#
loop_
_entity_poly.entity_id
_entity_poly.type
_entity_poly.pdbx_seq_one_letter_code
_entity_poly.pdbx_strand_id
1 'polypeptide(L)'
;MSIQSWASSLITGQQQTNLALATINFDFSLVKVDAPGEFKPLGQQLAHTRRKAAESGSPHVTARKLGALFQHALPATPNLVRAYGTRTSEIAASKAIERESSMRYGIFSEHAGVDATNIWAAATSGPEAIAVHLLACLLARIWTGPEAAFIWVDLVSQRKVELAAIGDGAELRLMCGGFSDHPFQRAT
;
A
#
# COMPACT_ATOMS: atom_id res chain seq x y z
N MET A 1 38.95 -6.40 -54.41
CA MET A 1 37.55 -5.98 -54.42
C MET A 1 37.07 -5.97 -52.97
N SER A 2 36.69 -4.79 -52.48
CA SER A 2 36.19 -4.55 -51.12
C SER A 2 34.67 -4.73 -51.13
N ILE A 3 34.13 -5.52 -50.20
CA ILE A 3 32.71 -5.51 -49.84
C ILE A 3 32.64 -5.45 -48.31
N GLN A 4 31.87 -4.48 -47.85
CA GLN A 4 31.88 -3.87 -46.53
C GLN A 4 31.20 -4.72 -45.45
N SER A 5 31.61 -4.45 -44.20
CA SER A 5 31.11 -4.98 -42.93
C SER A 5 29.69 -4.54 -42.59
N TRP A 6 28.79 -5.45 -42.20
CA TRP A 6 27.65 -5.11 -41.32
C TRP A 6 27.32 -6.31 -40.40
N ALA A 7 28.03 -6.42 -39.27
CA ALA A 7 27.59 -7.22 -38.15
C ALA A 7 26.33 -6.58 -37.55
N SER A 8 25.16 -7.16 -37.84
CA SER A 8 23.89 -6.71 -37.28
C SER A 8 23.59 -7.53 -36.03
N SER A 9 24.06 -7.05 -34.87
CA SER A 9 23.47 -7.42 -33.58
C SER A 9 22.02 -6.95 -33.57
N LEU A 10 21.07 -7.87 -33.75
CA LEU A 10 19.69 -7.66 -33.37
C LEU A 10 19.60 -7.72 -31.84
N ILE A 11 19.90 -6.58 -31.21
CA ILE A 11 19.50 -6.26 -29.84
C ILE A 11 18.18 -5.49 -29.93
N THR A 12 17.06 -6.20 -29.86
CA THR A 12 15.72 -5.65 -29.59
C THR A 12 14.80 -6.83 -29.24
N GLY A 13 14.11 -6.92 -28.12
CA GLY A 13 13.98 -6.04 -26.98
C GLY A 13 13.26 -6.81 -25.87
N GLN A 14 13.95 -7.02 -24.74
CA GLN A 14 13.34 -7.64 -23.56
C GLN A 14 13.65 -6.85 -22.28
N GLN A 15 13.95 -5.56 -22.43
CA GLN A 15 14.49 -4.73 -21.34
C GLN A 15 13.70 -3.44 -21.13
N GLN A 16 12.36 -3.49 -21.20
CA GLN A 16 11.50 -2.33 -20.91
C GLN A 16 10.47 -2.54 -19.78
N THR A 17 10.48 -3.66 -19.05
CA THR A 17 9.55 -3.87 -17.92
C THR A 17 10.16 -3.59 -16.54
N ASN A 18 11.50 -3.59 -16.42
CA ASN A 18 12.17 -3.39 -15.12
C ASN A 18 12.31 -1.92 -14.70
N LEU A 19 12.38 -0.97 -15.63
CA LEU A 19 12.55 0.45 -15.30
C LEU A 19 11.25 1.09 -14.77
N ALA A 20 10.09 0.68 -15.31
CA ALA A 20 8.79 1.13 -14.79
C ALA A 20 8.53 0.59 -13.37
N LEU A 21 8.86 -0.69 -13.11
CA LEU A 21 8.71 -1.30 -11.78
C LEU A 21 9.72 -0.77 -10.74
N ALA A 22 10.93 -0.38 -11.16
CA ALA A 22 11.91 0.27 -10.27
C ALA A 22 11.45 1.68 -9.87
N THR A 23 10.82 2.42 -10.79
CA THR A 23 10.28 3.77 -10.54
C THR A 23 9.08 3.74 -9.58
N ILE A 24 8.20 2.75 -9.70
CA ILE A 24 7.03 2.57 -8.80
C ILE A 24 7.44 2.23 -7.36
N ASN A 25 8.59 1.56 -7.15
CA ASN A 25 9.09 1.27 -5.81
C ASN A 25 9.58 2.51 -5.05
N PHE A 26 10.04 3.55 -5.76
CA PHE A 26 10.72 4.68 -5.16
C PHE A 26 9.76 5.78 -4.66
N ASP A 27 8.51 5.81 -5.13
CA ASP A 27 7.55 6.88 -4.82
C ASP A 27 6.78 6.65 -3.49
N PHE A 28 6.51 5.39 -3.13
CA PHE A 28 5.67 5.09 -1.95
C PHE A 28 6.34 5.33 -0.60
N SER A 29 7.67 5.43 -0.53
CA SER A 29 8.37 5.79 0.71
C SER A 29 8.33 7.29 1.01
N LEU A 30 8.07 8.12 0.00
CA LEU A 30 8.10 9.59 0.10
C LEU A 30 6.72 10.19 0.41
N VAL A 31 5.64 9.50 0.01
CA VAL A 31 4.27 9.99 0.26
C VAL A 31 3.83 9.63 1.68
N LYS A 32 3.90 10.61 2.58
CA LYS A 32 3.34 10.56 3.93
C LYS A 32 2.01 11.33 3.96
N VAL A 33 0.97 10.69 4.46
CA VAL A 33 -0.35 11.31 4.64
C VAL A 33 -0.55 11.57 6.13
N ASP A 34 -1.19 12.69 6.46
CA ASP A 34 -1.57 12.98 7.83
C ASP A 34 -2.59 11.95 8.34
N ALA A 35 -2.26 11.35 9.49
CA ALA A 35 -3.13 10.35 10.11
C ALA A 35 -4.46 10.99 10.55
N PRO A 36 -5.59 10.28 10.40
CA PRO A 36 -6.88 10.75 10.92
C PRO A 36 -6.80 11.04 12.42
N GLY A 37 -7.57 12.02 12.88
CA GLY A 37 -7.52 12.54 14.25
C GLY A 37 -7.69 11.45 15.31
N GLU A 38 -8.52 10.45 15.00
CA GLU A 38 -8.83 9.31 15.86
C GLU A 38 -7.62 8.41 16.17
N PHE A 39 -6.61 8.39 15.30
CA PHE A 39 -5.40 7.58 15.46
C PHE A 39 -4.24 8.37 16.09
N LYS A 40 -4.33 9.70 16.21
CA LYS A 40 -3.25 10.51 16.78
C LYS A 40 -2.83 10.08 18.20
N PRO A 41 -3.76 9.76 19.12
CA PRO A 41 -3.39 9.28 20.45
C PRO A 41 -2.62 7.95 20.38
N LEU A 42 -3.02 7.01 19.52
CA LEU A 42 -2.30 5.76 19.27
C LEU A 42 -0.84 6.04 18.85
N GLY A 43 -0.63 6.98 17.93
CA GLY A 43 0.69 7.41 17.46
C GLY A 43 1.62 7.89 18.58
N GLN A 44 1.06 8.52 19.62
CA GLN A 44 1.79 9.04 20.78
C GLN A 44 2.12 7.97 21.83
N GLN A 45 1.42 6.82 21.80
CA GLN A 45 1.62 5.71 22.72
C GLN A 45 2.64 4.68 22.22
N LEU A 46 2.96 4.69 20.93
CA LEU A 46 3.97 3.82 20.32
C LEU A 46 5.37 4.06 20.88
N ALA A 47 6.14 2.98 20.98
CA ALA A 47 7.57 3.07 21.20
C ALA A 47 8.26 3.80 20.02
N HIS A 48 9.31 4.57 20.31
CA HIS A 48 9.97 5.44 19.31
C HIS A 48 10.41 4.65 18.06
N THR A 49 11.03 3.48 18.25
CA THR A 49 11.47 2.61 17.15
C THR A 49 10.30 2.13 16.29
N ARG A 50 9.19 1.75 16.92
CA ARG A 50 7.97 1.27 16.26
C ARG A 50 7.29 2.37 15.47
N ARG A 51 7.20 3.57 16.04
CA ARG A 51 6.69 4.74 15.35
C ARG A 51 7.52 5.08 14.12
N LYS A 52 8.85 5.11 14.25
CA LYS A 52 9.76 5.34 13.12
C LYS A 52 9.60 4.27 12.03
N ALA A 53 9.54 3.00 12.41
CA ALA A 53 9.31 1.89 11.48
C ALA A 53 7.96 2.03 10.75
N ALA A 54 6.91 2.45 11.46
CA ALA A 54 5.59 2.65 10.89
C ALA A 54 5.50 3.87 9.95
N GLU A 55 6.28 4.92 10.19
CA GLU A 55 6.22 6.16 9.39
C GLU A 55 7.16 6.18 8.18
N SER A 56 8.27 5.44 8.22
CA SER A 56 9.27 5.47 7.14
C SER A 56 9.90 4.10 6.82
N GLY A 57 9.46 3.04 7.50
CA GLY A 57 10.02 1.69 7.33
C GLY A 57 9.25 0.83 6.33
N SER A 58 9.59 -0.46 6.30
CA SER A 58 8.90 -1.44 5.47
C SER A 58 7.38 -1.57 5.76
N PRO A 59 6.87 -1.39 7.01
CA PRO A 59 5.43 -1.34 7.24
C PRO A 59 4.73 -0.24 6.46
N HIS A 60 5.32 0.98 6.42
CA HIS A 60 4.78 2.11 5.65
C HIS A 60 4.69 1.77 4.16
N VAL A 61 5.80 1.32 3.59
CA VAL A 61 5.88 0.97 2.16
C VAL A 61 4.86 -0.13 1.81
N THR A 62 4.69 -1.11 2.69
CA THR A 62 3.72 -2.20 2.49
C THR A 62 2.29 -1.67 2.53
N ALA A 63 1.95 -0.86 3.53
CA ALA A 63 0.63 -0.25 3.66
C ALA A 63 0.29 0.67 2.47
N ARG A 64 1.27 1.43 1.96
CA ARG A 64 1.12 2.24 0.75
C ARG A 64 0.88 1.43 -0.50
N LYS A 65 1.73 0.43 -0.76
CA LYS A 65 1.56 -0.43 -1.94
C LYS A 65 0.22 -1.13 -1.94
N LEU A 66 -0.20 -1.68 -0.80
CA LEU A 66 -1.49 -2.36 -0.70
C LEU A 66 -2.66 -1.38 -0.80
N GLY A 67 -2.57 -0.22 -0.16
CA GLY A 67 -3.59 0.83 -0.30
C GLY A 67 -3.80 1.24 -1.76
N ALA A 68 -2.71 1.49 -2.51
CA ALA A 68 -2.78 1.80 -3.93
C ALA A 68 -3.33 0.63 -4.77
N LEU A 69 -2.92 -0.61 -4.47
CA LEU A 69 -3.37 -1.81 -5.19
C LEU A 69 -4.89 -2.02 -5.10
N PHE A 70 -5.48 -1.70 -3.95
CA PHE A 70 -6.90 -1.92 -3.66
C PHE A 70 -7.76 -0.65 -3.67
N GLN A 71 -7.21 0.52 -4.02
CA GLN A 71 -7.88 1.82 -3.90
C GLN A 71 -9.25 1.89 -4.60
N HIS A 72 -9.42 1.18 -5.71
CA HIS A 72 -10.66 1.16 -6.49
C HIS A 72 -11.57 -0.04 -6.19
N ALA A 73 -11.11 -0.98 -5.36
CA ALA A 73 -11.85 -2.19 -5.02
C ALA A 73 -12.55 -2.09 -3.65
N LEU A 74 -12.10 -1.19 -2.78
CA LEU A 74 -12.59 -1.08 -1.41
C LEU A 74 -13.70 -0.04 -1.29
N PRO A 75 -14.77 -0.33 -0.55
CA PRO A 75 -15.83 0.65 -0.30
C PRO A 75 -15.37 1.73 0.67
N ALA A 76 -15.93 2.94 0.53
CA ALA A 76 -15.75 4.00 1.50
C ALA A 76 -16.44 3.65 2.83
N THR A 77 -15.66 3.56 3.92
CA THR A 77 -16.15 3.12 5.24
C THR A 77 -15.76 4.09 6.37
N PRO A 78 -16.10 5.39 6.28
CA PRO A 78 -15.62 6.42 7.22
C PRO A 78 -16.01 6.16 8.69
N ASN A 79 -17.20 5.62 8.93
CA ASN A 79 -17.66 5.32 10.29
C ASN A 79 -16.89 4.14 10.92
N LEU A 80 -16.54 3.13 10.12
CA LEU A 80 -15.73 2.00 10.58
C LEU A 80 -14.32 2.46 10.91
N VAL A 81 -13.71 3.28 10.05
CA VAL A 81 -12.38 3.86 10.28
C VAL A 81 -12.34 4.67 11.57
N ARG A 82 -13.36 5.52 11.80
CA ARG A 82 -13.49 6.31 13.03
C ARG A 82 -13.61 5.43 14.27
N ALA A 83 -14.52 4.45 14.26
CA ALA A 83 -14.73 3.55 15.39
C ALA A 83 -13.45 2.74 15.70
N TYR A 84 -12.77 2.28 14.65
CA TYR A 84 -11.51 1.54 14.78
C TYR A 84 -10.39 2.40 15.36
N GLY A 85 -10.19 3.62 14.86
CA GLY A 85 -9.19 4.56 15.38
C GLY A 85 -9.45 4.93 16.84
N THR A 86 -10.71 5.23 17.17
CA THR A 86 -11.12 5.55 18.55
C THR A 86 -10.82 4.38 19.48
N ARG A 87 -11.24 3.16 19.11
CA ARG A 87 -11.06 1.98 19.95
C ARG A 87 -9.58 1.61 20.12
N THR A 88 -8.78 1.68 19.06
CA THR A 88 -7.34 1.38 19.15
C THR A 88 -6.61 2.38 20.03
N SER A 89 -6.95 3.67 19.91
CA SER A 89 -6.45 4.73 20.79
C SER A 89 -6.86 4.53 22.26
N GLU A 90 -8.10 4.17 22.54
CA GLU A 90 -8.58 3.85 23.90
C GLU A 90 -7.82 2.68 24.52
N ILE A 91 -7.64 1.59 23.75
CA ILE A 91 -6.88 0.41 24.20
C ILE A 91 -5.44 0.80 24.51
N ALA A 92 -4.79 1.56 23.62
CA ALA A 92 -3.41 2.01 23.80
C ALA A 92 -3.23 2.94 25.00
N ALA A 93 -4.27 3.70 25.38
CA ALA A 93 -4.28 4.57 26.55
C ALA A 93 -4.66 3.85 27.86
N SER A 94 -5.05 2.57 27.81
CA SER A 94 -5.50 1.85 28.99
C SER A 94 -4.35 1.59 29.98
N LYS A 95 -4.64 1.75 31.28
CA LYS A 95 -3.65 1.58 32.37
C LYS A 95 -3.06 0.17 32.48
N ALA A 96 -3.69 -0.84 31.86
CA ALA A 96 -3.13 -2.19 31.79
C ALA A 96 -1.81 -2.24 30.99
N ILE A 97 -1.59 -1.25 30.12
CA ILE A 97 -0.33 -1.03 29.38
C ILE A 97 0.49 0.04 30.14
N GLU A 98 0.64 -0.15 31.45
CA GLU A 98 1.39 0.79 32.28
C GLU A 98 2.81 0.95 31.73
N ARG A 99 3.20 2.19 31.46
CA ARG A 99 4.57 2.58 31.15
C ARG A 99 5.40 2.38 32.42
N GLU A 100 5.75 1.14 32.71
CA GLU A 100 6.92 0.91 33.56
C GLU A 100 8.04 1.73 32.94
N SER A 101 8.62 2.65 33.72
CA SER A 101 9.58 3.63 33.23
C SER A 101 10.56 2.94 32.30
N SER A 102 10.74 3.48 31.09
CA SER A 102 11.57 2.90 30.02
C SER A 102 12.95 2.46 30.54
N MET A 103 13.42 3.10 31.61
CA MET A 103 14.59 2.76 32.42
C MET A 103 14.67 1.29 32.89
N ARG A 104 13.55 0.63 33.21
CA ARG A 104 13.52 -0.78 33.65
C ARG A 104 13.85 -1.78 32.54
N TYR A 105 13.69 -1.38 31.28
CA TYR A 105 13.97 -2.24 30.12
C TYR A 105 15.41 -2.08 29.59
N GLY A 106 16.22 -1.21 30.19
CA GLY A 106 17.64 -1.02 29.85
C GLY A 106 17.86 -0.77 28.34
N ILE A 107 18.66 -1.63 27.71
CA ILE A 107 18.96 -1.58 26.27
C ILE A 107 17.75 -1.76 25.36
N PHE A 108 16.63 -2.29 25.87
CA PHE A 108 15.38 -2.51 25.13
C PHE A 108 14.33 -1.43 25.40
N SER A 109 14.69 -0.37 26.12
CA SER A 109 13.81 0.76 26.45
C SER A 109 13.14 1.37 25.22
N GLU A 110 13.83 1.44 24.07
CA GLU A 110 13.28 1.97 22.83
C GLU A 110 12.26 1.05 22.13
N HIS A 111 12.19 -0.22 22.53
CA HIS A 111 11.29 -1.23 21.99
C HIS A 111 10.13 -1.55 22.93
N ALA A 112 10.20 -1.08 24.18
CA ALA A 112 9.17 -1.28 25.20
C ALA A 112 7.97 -0.35 24.98
N GLY A 113 6.76 -0.93 25.00
CA GLY A 113 5.50 -0.18 24.85
C GLY A 113 4.50 -0.89 23.92
N VAL A 114 3.46 -0.16 23.52
CA VAL A 114 2.43 -0.66 22.60
C VAL A 114 3.05 -0.94 21.23
N ASP A 115 2.83 -2.15 20.70
CA ASP A 115 3.12 -2.47 19.31
C ASP A 115 1.85 -2.32 18.46
N ALA A 116 1.66 -1.14 17.90
CA ALA A 116 0.62 -0.84 16.92
C ALA A 116 1.23 -0.41 15.57
N THR A 117 2.41 -0.94 15.25
CA THR A 117 3.21 -0.53 14.08
C THR A 117 2.40 -0.59 12.79
N ASN A 118 1.68 -1.69 12.55
CA ASN A 118 0.91 -1.88 11.32
C ASN A 118 -0.33 -0.97 11.25
N ILE A 119 -0.96 -0.68 12.41
CA ILE A 119 -2.11 0.22 12.50
C ILE A 119 -1.67 1.65 12.18
N TRP A 120 -0.57 2.11 12.78
CA TRP A 120 -0.03 3.45 12.54
C TRP A 120 0.52 3.62 11.12
N ALA A 121 1.16 2.58 10.58
CA ALA A 121 1.60 2.57 9.18
C ALA A 121 0.42 2.71 8.22
N ALA A 122 -0.69 2.00 8.47
CA ALA A 122 -1.91 2.14 7.68
C ALA A 122 -2.52 3.54 7.82
N ALA A 123 -2.56 4.10 9.04
CA ALA A 123 -3.11 5.43 9.30
C ALA A 123 -2.32 6.57 8.64
N THR A 124 -0.99 6.47 8.63
CA THR A 124 -0.08 7.45 7.97
C THR A 124 0.15 7.16 6.49
N SER A 125 -0.35 6.02 6.04
CA SER A 125 -0.53 5.70 4.65
C SER A 125 -1.79 6.41 4.14
N GLY A 126 -2.99 6.10 4.60
CA GLY A 126 -4.19 6.75 4.09
C GLY A 126 -5.42 5.85 4.21
N PRO A 127 -6.61 6.36 3.82
CA PRO A 127 -7.87 5.67 4.12
C PRO A 127 -7.97 4.27 3.50
N GLU A 128 -7.47 4.09 2.29
CA GLU A 128 -7.45 2.79 1.60
C GLU A 128 -6.55 1.79 2.33
N ALA A 129 -5.41 2.25 2.84
CA ALA A 129 -4.49 1.40 3.59
C ALA A 129 -5.09 0.93 4.93
N ILE A 130 -5.88 1.78 5.59
CA ILE A 130 -6.63 1.39 6.80
C ILE A 130 -7.66 0.31 6.45
N ALA A 131 -8.40 0.47 5.34
CA ALA A 131 -9.38 -0.51 4.90
C ALA A 131 -8.75 -1.87 4.55
N VAL A 132 -7.60 -1.87 3.85
CA VAL A 132 -6.79 -3.08 3.60
C VAL A 132 -6.34 -3.72 4.91
N HIS A 133 -5.87 -2.93 5.88
CA HIS A 133 -5.44 -3.47 7.17
C HIS A 133 -6.59 -4.17 7.91
N LEU A 134 -7.78 -3.56 7.91
CA LEU A 134 -8.98 -4.16 8.50
C LEU A 134 -9.39 -5.44 7.78
N LEU A 135 -9.29 -5.49 6.44
CA LEU A 135 -9.52 -6.72 5.68
C LEU A 135 -8.54 -7.82 6.11
N ALA A 136 -7.25 -7.52 6.23
CA ALA A 136 -6.26 -8.48 6.71
C ALA A 136 -6.60 -8.99 8.13
N CYS A 137 -7.06 -8.12 9.03
CA CYS A 137 -7.54 -8.51 10.35
C CYS A 137 -8.77 -9.43 10.30
N LEU A 138 -9.70 -9.19 9.37
CA LEU A 138 -10.86 -10.05 9.16
C LEU A 138 -10.45 -11.43 8.68
N LEU A 139 -9.54 -11.51 7.70
CA LEU A 139 -9.01 -12.79 7.21
C LEU A 139 -8.33 -13.58 8.34
N ALA A 140 -7.46 -12.92 9.11
CA ALA A 140 -6.76 -13.53 10.23
C ALA A 140 -7.69 -13.98 11.37
N ARG A 141 -8.91 -13.43 11.44
CA ARG A 141 -9.91 -13.81 12.44
C ARG A 141 -10.78 -14.99 12.00
N ILE A 142 -10.99 -15.17 10.70
CA ILE A 142 -11.88 -16.21 10.16
C ILE A 142 -11.09 -17.49 9.88
N TRP A 143 -9.87 -17.38 9.37
CA TRP A 143 -9.04 -18.51 8.94
C TRP A 143 -7.82 -18.72 9.84
N THR A 144 -7.21 -19.90 9.74
CA THR A 144 -5.92 -20.15 10.39
C THR A 144 -4.82 -19.27 9.79
N GLY A 145 -3.71 -19.07 10.51
CA GLY A 145 -2.59 -18.25 10.04
C GLY A 145 -2.11 -18.60 8.63
N PRO A 146 -1.81 -19.88 8.32
CA PRO A 146 -1.39 -20.30 6.98
C PRO A 146 -2.45 -20.07 5.91
N GLU A 147 -3.72 -20.35 6.21
CA GLU A 147 -4.83 -20.15 5.26
C GLU A 147 -5.06 -18.67 4.98
N ALA A 148 -5.09 -17.82 6.00
CA ALA A 148 -5.23 -16.38 5.85
C ALA A 148 -4.08 -15.79 5.01
N ALA A 149 -2.84 -16.27 5.22
CA ALA A 149 -1.69 -15.87 4.42
C ALA A 149 -1.83 -16.32 2.96
N PHE A 150 -2.28 -17.55 2.71
CA PHE A 150 -2.52 -18.06 1.36
C PHE A 150 -3.60 -17.25 0.64
N ILE A 151 -4.74 -16.99 1.30
CA ILE A 151 -5.83 -16.17 0.77
C ILE A 151 -5.32 -14.76 0.45
N TRP A 152 -4.49 -14.18 1.32
CA TRP A 152 -3.92 -12.85 1.09
C TRP A 152 -3.01 -12.80 -0.14
N VAL A 153 -2.15 -13.81 -0.32
CA VAL A 153 -1.27 -13.93 -1.48
C VAL A 153 -2.09 -14.08 -2.76
N ASP A 154 -3.15 -14.89 -2.73
CA ASP A 154 -4.05 -15.10 -3.88
C ASP A 154 -4.81 -13.81 -4.24
N LEU A 155 -5.40 -13.11 -3.26
CA LEU A 155 -6.06 -11.81 -3.46
C LEU A 155 -5.14 -10.79 -4.12
N VAL A 156 -3.90 -10.66 -3.62
CA VAL A 156 -2.91 -9.74 -4.20
C VAL A 156 -2.53 -10.15 -5.62
N SER A 157 -2.41 -11.45 -5.88
CA SER A 157 -2.04 -11.98 -7.20
C SER A 157 -3.14 -11.73 -8.23
N GLN A 158 -4.39 -12.06 -7.90
CA GLN A 158 -5.55 -11.82 -8.75
C GLN A 158 -5.75 -10.33 -9.01
N ARG A 159 -5.61 -9.48 -7.97
CA ARG A 159 -5.77 -8.04 -8.13
C ARG A 159 -4.75 -7.43 -9.10
N LYS A 160 -3.51 -7.94 -9.10
CA LYS A 160 -2.50 -7.52 -10.08
C LYS A 160 -2.86 -7.94 -11.50
N VAL A 161 -3.40 -9.15 -11.68
CA VAL A 161 -3.87 -9.63 -13.00
C VAL A 161 -5.02 -8.76 -13.51
N GLU A 162 -6.00 -8.44 -12.67
CA GLU A 162 -7.11 -7.54 -13.02
C GLU A 162 -6.61 -6.16 -13.48
N LEU A 163 -5.66 -5.57 -12.76
CA LEU A 163 -5.11 -4.25 -13.10
C LEU A 163 -4.26 -4.29 -14.37
N ALA A 164 -3.51 -5.38 -14.61
CA ALA A 164 -2.76 -5.56 -15.84
C ALA A 164 -3.70 -5.65 -17.06
N ALA A 165 -4.79 -6.41 -16.96
CA ALA A 165 -5.79 -6.52 -18.02
C ALA A 165 -6.47 -5.17 -18.34
N ILE A 166 -6.68 -4.31 -17.33
CA ILE A 166 -7.18 -2.94 -17.54
C ILE A 166 -6.15 -2.07 -18.25
N GLY A 167 -4.87 -2.19 -17.90
CA GLY A 167 -3.76 -1.49 -18.55
C GLY A 167 -3.65 -1.87 -20.04
N ASP A 168 -3.65 -3.16 -20.33
CA ASP A 168 -3.59 -3.70 -21.70
C ASP A 168 -4.87 -3.35 -22.50
N GLY A 169 -6.03 -3.35 -21.84
CA GLY A 169 -7.31 -2.94 -22.42
C GLY A 169 -7.40 -1.45 -22.73
N ALA A 170 -6.74 -0.59 -21.94
CA ALA A 170 -6.61 0.84 -22.23
C ALA A 170 -5.70 1.07 -23.45
N GLU A 171 -4.64 0.27 -23.60
CA GLU A 171 -3.76 0.28 -24.76
C GLU A 171 -4.49 -0.20 -26.03
N LEU A 172 -5.29 -1.27 -25.94
CA LEU A 172 -6.17 -1.76 -27.02
C LEU A 172 -7.26 -0.75 -27.40
N ARG A 173 -7.83 -0.01 -26.43
CA ARG A 173 -8.82 1.05 -26.72
C ARG A 173 -8.20 2.27 -27.40
N LEU A 174 -6.93 2.57 -27.11
CA LEU A 174 -6.15 3.59 -27.82
C LEU A 174 -5.74 3.12 -29.22
N MET A 175 -5.42 1.83 -29.40
CA MET A 175 -5.09 1.25 -30.71
C MET A 175 -6.32 1.09 -31.62
N CYS A 176 -7.49 0.77 -31.06
CA CYS A 176 -8.76 0.68 -31.82
C CYS A 176 -9.52 2.01 -31.93
N GLY A 177 -9.10 3.05 -31.18
CA GLY A 177 -9.70 4.40 -31.21
C GLY A 177 -9.15 5.33 -32.30
N GLY A 178 -8.22 4.84 -33.14
CA GLY A 178 -7.60 5.61 -34.22
C GLY A 178 -8.42 5.71 -35.52
N PHE A 179 -9.70 5.30 -35.54
CA PHE A 179 -10.52 5.43 -36.75
C PHE A 179 -11.99 5.69 -36.44
N SER A 180 -12.35 6.98 -36.43
CA SER A 180 -13.63 7.59 -36.85
C SER A 180 -14.17 8.59 -35.82
N ASP A 181 -13.52 9.75 -35.72
CA ASP A 181 -14.22 11.00 -35.47
C ASP A 181 -14.04 11.87 -36.72
N HIS A 182 -14.95 11.72 -37.68
CA HIS A 182 -15.17 12.75 -38.69
C HIS A 182 -16.12 13.79 -38.10
N PRO A 183 -15.76 15.09 -38.11
CA PRO A 183 -16.66 16.14 -37.67
C PRO A 183 -17.63 16.43 -38.81
N PHE A 184 -18.93 16.14 -38.63
CA PHE A 184 -19.96 16.72 -39.49
C PHE A 184 -20.59 17.94 -38.79
N GLN A 185 -19.90 19.08 -38.92
CA GLN A 185 -20.53 20.39 -38.82
C GLN A 185 -21.06 20.79 -40.21
N ARG A 186 -22.37 21.06 -40.33
CA ARG A 186 -22.93 22.40 -40.63
C ARG A 186 -24.42 22.39 -41.02
N ALA A 187 -25.09 23.44 -40.53
CA ALA A 187 -26.07 24.33 -41.19
C ALA A 187 -27.30 23.66 -41.82
N THR A 188 -28.54 24.04 -41.54
CA THR A 188 -29.16 25.34 -41.17
C THR A 188 -30.40 25.07 -40.33
#